data_AF-A0A1I0SJF3-F1
#
_entry.id   AF-A0A1I0SJF3-F1
#
_cell.length_a   1.000
_cell.length_b   1.000
_cell.length_c   1.000
_cell.angle_alpha   90.00
_cell.angle_beta   90.00
_cell.angle_gamma   90.00
#
_symmetry.space_group_name_H-M   'P 1'
#
loop_
_entity.id
_entity.type
_entity.pdbx_description
1 polymer ?
#
loop_
_entity_poly.entity_id
_entity_poly.type
_entity_poly.pdbx_seq_one_letter_code
_entity_poly.pdbx_strand_id
1 'polypeptide(L)'
;MEQLLGKEWDITPAGGATGDAYFAEYEGRKLFLKRNSSPFLAVLSAEGIVPKLIWTKRLENGDVFTAQQWLNGRELKPQDMGSEQVARLLRKIHRSKDLVMMLKRLGKTPLLPEMMVEKLKAQFSLHPLEEPLVKQALDWLERHMSSLQCDEYVVCHCDINHNNWLLAEDGKLYLIDWDGAMIADPAIDIGMLLYTYIPEEKWEDWLELYGLSLTDDLRFRMKWYAIAQTLYLLIWQNEKKAKKEMQRSLHFLRKLIDPLR
;
A
#
# COMPACT_ATOMS: atom_id res chain seq x y z
N MET A 1 7.13 -17.45 -22.13
CA MET A 1 7.63 -16.05 -22.03
C MET A 1 8.46 -15.62 -23.24
N GLU A 2 9.16 -16.50 -23.97
CA GLU A 2 9.88 -16.12 -25.20
C GLU A 2 9.00 -15.44 -26.27
N GLN A 3 7.70 -15.75 -26.34
CA GLN A 3 6.74 -15.08 -27.24
C GLN A 3 6.37 -13.64 -26.81
N LEU A 4 6.80 -13.19 -25.63
CA LEU A 4 6.43 -11.89 -25.08
C LEU A 4 7.23 -10.76 -25.74
N LEU A 5 8.56 -10.93 -25.76
CA LEU A 5 9.55 -9.95 -26.24
C LEU A 5 10.41 -10.47 -27.42
N GLY A 6 10.30 -11.76 -27.77
CA GLY A 6 11.15 -12.43 -28.75
C GLY A 6 12.24 -13.28 -28.08
N LYS A 7 12.83 -14.22 -28.84
CA LYS A 7 13.84 -15.18 -28.33
C LYS A 7 15.16 -14.53 -27.89
N GLU A 8 15.37 -13.27 -28.25
CA GLU A 8 16.62 -12.57 -27.99
C GLU A 8 16.67 -11.96 -26.58
N TRP A 9 15.52 -11.84 -25.90
CA TRP A 9 15.45 -11.36 -24.53
C TRP A 9 15.65 -12.50 -23.55
N ASP A 10 16.63 -12.34 -22.64
CA ASP A 10 16.74 -13.20 -21.47
C ASP A 10 15.74 -12.73 -20.42
N ILE A 11 14.88 -13.63 -19.94
CA ILE A 11 13.81 -13.32 -19.00
C ILE A 11 13.96 -14.19 -17.76
N THR A 12 14.21 -13.56 -16.61
CA THR A 12 14.36 -14.26 -15.33
C THR A 12 13.30 -13.81 -14.31
N PRO A 13 12.84 -14.70 -13.42
CA PRO A 13 11.94 -14.31 -12.34
C PRO A 13 12.60 -13.28 -11.41
N ALA A 14 11.87 -12.21 -11.07
CA ALA A 14 12.32 -11.17 -10.15
C ALA A 14 12.05 -11.52 -8.67
N GLY A 15 11.42 -12.66 -8.40
CA GLY A 15 10.98 -13.06 -7.06
C GLY A 15 9.63 -12.43 -6.69
N GLY A 16 9.40 -12.23 -5.38
CA GLY A 16 8.15 -11.70 -4.85
C GLY A 16 7.13 -12.77 -4.45
N ALA A 17 6.10 -12.36 -3.72
CA ALA A 17 5.13 -13.29 -3.09
C ALA A 17 4.18 -13.96 -4.09
N THR A 18 3.93 -13.35 -5.26
CA THR A 18 2.98 -13.84 -6.26
C THR A 18 3.65 -14.62 -7.40
N GLY A 19 4.95 -14.44 -7.62
CA GLY A 19 5.68 -15.04 -8.74
C GLY A 19 5.34 -14.44 -10.12
N ASP A 20 4.71 -13.25 -10.14
CA ASP A 20 4.24 -12.59 -11.37
C ASP A 20 5.22 -11.53 -11.92
N ALA A 21 6.36 -11.33 -11.25
CA ALA A 21 7.36 -10.33 -11.60
C ALA A 21 8.58 -10.97 -12.27
N TYR A 22 9.05 -10.34 -13.34
CA TYR A 22 10.20 -10.80 -14.12
C TYR A 22 11.07 -9.62 -14.51
N PHE A 23 12.35 -9.89 -14.70
CA PHE A 23 13.29 -8.97 -15.35
C PHE A 23 13.55 -9.49 -16.77
N ALA A 24 13.69 -8.58 -17.72
CA ALA A 24 14.09 -8.90 -19.08
C ALA A 24 15.29 -8.06 -19.51
N GLU A 25 16.31 -8.69 -20.10
CA GLU A 25 17.50 -8.02 -20.63
C GLU A 25 17.80 -8.42 -22.08
N TYR A 26 18.16 -7.41 -22.88
CA TYR A 26 18.62 -7.57 -24.26
C TYR A 26 19.52 -6.40 -24.66
N GLU A 27 20.74 -6.70 -25.16
CA GLU A 27 21.74 -5.69 -25.58
C GLU A 27 21.95 -4.55 -24.57
N GLY A 28 22.02 -4.89 -23.27
CA GLY A 28 22.19 -3.92 -22.18
C GLY A 28 20.95 -3.08 -21.85
N ARG A 29 19.82 -3.29 -22.54
CA ARG A 29 18.52 -2.72 -22.17
C ARG A 29 17.83 -3.64 -21.18
N LYS A 30 17.28 -3.05 -20.11
CA LYS A 30 16.58 -3.77 -19.04
C LYS A 30 15.13 -3.30 -18.94
N LEU A 31 14.23 -4.25 -18.70
CA LEU A 31 12.81 -4.01 -18.46
C LEU A 31 12.37 -4.77 -17.21
N PHE A 32 11.44 -4.18 -16.47
CA PHE A 32 10.67 -4.89 -15.45
C PHE A 32 9.33 -5.32 -16.06
N LEU A 33 9.02 -6.60 -15.97
CA LEU A 33 7.77 -7.17 -16.47
C LEU A 33 6.91 -7.63 -15.31
N LYS A 34 5.62 -7.30 -15.35
CA LYS A 34 4.64 -7.82 -14.38
C LYS A 34 3.43 -8.38 -15.10
N ARG A 35 3.02 -9.58 -14.71
CA ARG A 35 1.81 -10.23 -15.19
C ARG A 35 0.59 -9.70 -14.42
N ASN A 36 -0.51 -9.48 -15.14
CA ASN A 36 -1.84 -9.10 -14.67
C ASN A 36 -1.88 -7.84 -13.78
N SER A 37 -1.03 -6.86 -14.07
CA SER A 37 -1.04 -5.57 -13.38
C SER A 37 -2.36 -4.82 -13.58
N SER A 38 -2.79 -4.07 -12.56
CA SER A 38 -3.96 -3.21 -12.63
C SER A 38 -3.90 -2.23 -13.82
N PRO A 39 -4.98 -2.03 -14.60
CA PRO A 39 -5.06 -0.99 -15.63
C PRO A 39 -4.80 0.43 -15.09
N PHE A 40 -4.91 0.63 -13.78
CA PHE A 40 -4.58 1.87 -13.09
C PHE A 40 -3.10 2.29 -13.27
N LEU A 41 -2.21 1.32 -13.51
CA LEU A 41 -0.78 1.52 -13.71
C LEU A 41 -0.46 2.54 -14.80
N ALA A 42 -1.24 2.56 -15.89
CA ALA A 42 -1.00 3.47 -17.01
C ALA A 42 -1.15 4.95 -16.60
N VAL A 43 -2.15 5.27 -15.77
CA VAL A 43 -2.37 6.65 -15.28
C VAL A 43 -1.31 7.02 -14.25
N LEU A 44 -0.98 6.11 -13.34
CA LEU A 44 0.10 6.32 -12.38
C LEU A 44 1.45 6.59 -13.08
N SER A 45 1.71 5.90 -14.19
CA SER A 45 2.90 6.10 -15.00
C SER A 45 2.90 7.47 -15.67
N ALA A 46 1.76 7.91 -16.21
CA ALA A 46 1.63 9.23 -16.82
C ALA A 46 1.84 10.36 -15.80
N GLU A 47 1.35 10.16 -14.57
CA GLU A 47 1.56 11.06 -13.43
C GLU A 47 2.98 10.99 -12.84
N GLY A 48 3.81 10.04 -13.31
CA GLY A 48 5.17 9.85 -12.84
C GLY A 48 5.28 9.36 -11.40
N ILE A 49 4.25 8.67 -10.88
CA ILE A 49 4.18 8.08 -9.53
C ILE A 49 4.88 6.72 -9.50
N VAL A 50 4.77 5.96 -10.60
CA VAL A 50 5.43 4.67 -10.83
C VAL A 50 6.47 4.80 -11.96
N PRO A 51 7.41 3.84 -12.10
CA PRO A 51 8.31 3.78 -13.24
C PRO A 51 7.54 3.75 -14.57
N LYS A 52 8.12 4.36 -15.60
CA LYS A 52 7.44 4.57 -16.89
C LYS A 52 6.96 3.24 -17.49
N LEU A 53 5.66 3.13 -17.75
CA LEU A 53 5.07 2.07 -18.54
C LEU A 53 5.50 2.23 -20.00
N ILE A 54 6.16 1.21 -20.54
CA ILE A 54 6.66 1.16 -21.93
C ILE A 54 5.59 0.58 -22.85
N TRP A 55 5.00 -0.55 -22.47
CA TRP A 55 3.93 -1.19 -23.22
C TRP A 55 3.08 -2.11 -22.35
N THR A 56 1.89 -2.42 -22.85
CA THR A 56 0.99 -3.44 -22.32
C THR A 56 0.65 -4.41 -23.45
N LYS A 57 0.78 -5.72 -23.20
CA LYS A 57 0.50 -6.78 -24.19
C LYS A 57 -0.46 -7.79 -23.61
N ARG A 58 -1.57 -8.03 -24.30
CA ARG A 58 -2.49 -9.12 -24.00
C ARG A 58 -2.11 -10.35 -24.81
N LEU A 59 -2.05 -11.50 -24.17
CA LEU A 59 -1.79 -12.79 -24.78
C LEU A 59 -3.10 -13.51 -25.13
N GLU A 60 -3.03 -14.49 -26.02
CA GLU A 60 -4.18 -15.29 -26.45
C GLU A 60 -4.83 -16.08 -25.31
N ASN A 61 -4.04 -16.47 -24.31
CA ASN A 61 -4.53 -17.15 -23.10
C ASN A 61 -5.27 -16.22 -22.12
N GLY A 62 -5.39 -14.93 -22.45
CA GLY A 62 -6.08 -13.92 -21.65
C GLY A 62 -5.19 -13.13 -20.69
N ASP A 63 -3.96 -13.59 -20.41
CA ASP A 63 -3.02 -12.88 -19.55
C ASP A 63 -2.64 -11.52 -20.14
N VAL A 64 -2.42 -10.55 -19.27
CA VAL A 64 -1.91 -9.22 -19.63
C VAL A 64 -0.55 -9.05 -19.02
N PHE A 65 0.45 -8.73 -19.83
CA PHE A 65 1.77 -8.34 -19.35
C PHE A 65 1.98 -6.85 -19.53
N THR A 66 2.60 -6.23 -18.54
CA THR A 66 3.08 -4.86 -18.62
C THR A 66 4.60 -4.86 -18.60
N ALA A 67 5.21 -3.95 -19.35
CA ALA A 67 6.63 -3.67 -19.24
C ALA A 67 6.84 -2.25 -18.75
N GLN A 68 7.56 -2.11 -17.66
CA GLN A 68 8.02 -0.84 -17.13
C GLN A 68 9.52 -0.67 -17.38
N GLN A 69 9.92 0.59 -17.46
CA GLN A 69 11.31 0.98 -17.47
C GLN A 69 12.03 0.37 -16.25
N TRP A 70 13.18 -0.25 -16.49
CA TRP A 70 14.09 -0.59 -15.41
C TRP A 70 14.73 0.67 -14.84
N LEU A 71 14.69 0.81 -13.52
CA LEU A 71 15.33 1.90 -12.80
C LEU A 71 16.46 1.35 -11.94
N ASN A 72 17.64 1.94 -12.08
CA ASN A 72 18.70 1.76 -11.10
C ASN A 72 18.38 2.67 -9.91
N GLY A 73 18.42 2.09 -8.72
CA GLY A 73 18.00 2.76 -7.51
C GLY A 73 17.98 1.79 -6.33
N ARG A 74 17.34 2.23 -5.25
CA ARG A 74 17.17 1.44 -4.04
C ARG A 74 15.77 1.60 -3.47
N GLU A 75 15.30 0.58 -2.79
CA GLU A 75 14.15 0.73 -1.90
C GLU A 75 14.51 1.70 -0.76
N LEU A 76 13.51 2.41 -0.25
CA LEU A 76 13.68 3.20 0.97
C LEU A 76 13.91 2.27 2.15
N LYS A 77 14.65 2.75 3.15
CA LYS A 77 14.76 2.09 4.46
C LYS A 77 13.74 2.72 5.41
N PRO A 78 13.40 2.07 6.55
CA PRO A 78 12.47 2.63 7.53
C PRO A 78 12.80 4.07 7.95
N GLN A 79 14.08 4.39 8.12
CA GLN A 79 14.57 5.72 8.49
C GLN A 79 14.33 6.81 7.42
N ASP A 80 14.13 6.43 6.15
CA ASP A 80 13.93 7.37 5.04
C ASP A 80 12.46 7.83 4.93
N MET A 81 11.53 7.11 5.58
CA MET A 81 10.08 7.30 5.46
C MET A 81 9.59 8.64 6.02
N GLY A 82 10.36 9.25 6.93
CA GLY A 82 10.08 10.57 7.48
C GLY A 82 10.47 11.74 6.57
N SER A 83 10.98 11.48 5.36
CA SER A 83 11.48 12.53 4.48
C SER A 83 10.36 13.37 3.83
N GLU A 84 10.70 14.61 3.49
CA GLU A 84 9.82 15.53 2.78
C GLU A 84 9.35 14.99 1.42
N GLN A 85 10.20 14.24 0.71
CA GLN A 85 9.83 13.64 -0.58
C GLN A 85 8.68 12.64 -0.44
N VAL A 86 8.68 11.83 0.62
CA VAL A 86 7.61 10.88 0.93
C VAL A 86 6.30 11.62 1.21
N ALA A 87 6.34 12.62 2.10
CA ALA A 87 5.17 13.45 2.43
C ALA A 87 4.59 14.15 1.19
N ARG A 88 5.44 14.74 0.34
CA ARG A 88 5.02 15.45 -0.88
C ARG A 88 4.46 14.51 -1.95
N LEU A 89 5.08 13.34 -2.17
CA LEU A 89 4.57 12.38 -3.14
C LEU A 89 3.22 11.81 -2.69
N LEU A 90 3.08 11.45 -1.41
CA LEU A 90 1.82 10.94 -0.87
C LEU A 90 0.71 12.01 -0.96
N ARG A 91 1.02 13.26 -0.61
CA ARG A 91 0.11 14.40 -0.79
C ARG A 91 -0.32 14.57 -2.25
N LYS A 92 0.61 14.48 -3.20
CA LYS A 92 0.32 14.60 -4.64
C LYS A 92 -0.70 13.54 -5.07
N ILE A 93 -0.50 12.29 -4.65
CA ILE A 93 -1.41 11.17 -4.94
C ILE A 93 -2.78 11.46 -4.34
N HIS A 94 -2.85 11.72 -3.03
CA HIS A 94 -4.10 11.86 -2.30
C HIS A 94 -4.93 13.05 -2.80
N ARG A 95 -4.30 14.14 -3.26
CA ARG A 95 -5.03 15.30 -3.80
C ARG A 95 -5.44 15.16 -5.27
N SER A 96 -5.06 14.07 -5.94
CA SER A 96 -5.37 13.89 -7.36
C SER A 96 -6.80 13.40 -7.59
N LYS A 97 -7.68 14.34 -7.95
CA LYS A 97 -9.06 14.04 -8.35
C LYS A 97 -9.12 13.15 -9.59
N ASP A 98 -8.16 13.28 -10.50
CA ASP A 98 -8.07 12.46 -11.71
C ASP A 98 -7.79 10.99 -11.40
N LEU A 99 -6.92 10.72 -10.41
CA LEU A 99 -6.68 9.36 -9.93
C LEU A 99 -7.96 8.76 -9.30
N VAL A 100 -8.69 9.55 -8.51
CA VAL A 100 -9.97 9.10 -7.92
C VAL A 100 -11.00 8.79 -9.01
N MET A 101 -11.16 9.69 -9.99
CA MET A 101 -12.08 9.46 -11.12
C MET A 101 -11.70 8.20 -11.92
N MET A 102 -10.40 7.94 -12.11
CA MET A 102 -9.96 6.74 -12.81
C MET A 102 -10.31 5.47 -12.02
N LEU A 103 -10.02 5.41 -10.72
CA LEU A 103 -10.42 4.24 -9.91
C LEU A 103 -11.94 4.02 -9.93
N LYS A 104 -12.75 5.09 -9.88
CA LYS A 104 -14.21 4.99 -10.05
C LYS A 104 -14.61 4.41 -11.40
N ARG A 105 -13.95 4.80 -12.50
CA ARG A 105 -14.18 4.22 -13.84
C ARG A 105 -13.79 2.75 -13.94
N LEU A 106 -12.84 2.31 -13.13
CA LEU A 106 -12.48 0.89 -12.97
C LEU A 106 -13.43 0.14 -12.03
N GLY A 107 -14.54 0.76 -11.60
CA GLY A 107 -15.58 0.14 -10.79
C GLY A 107 -15.28 0.13 -9.28
N LYS A 108 -14.23 0.81 -8.82
CA LYS A 108 -13.94 0.92 -7.38
C LYS A 108 -14.89 1.92 -6.73
N THR A 109 -15.48 1.50 -5.61
CA THR A 109 -16.25 2.37 -4.72
C THR A 109 -15.39 2.75 -3.50
N PRO A 110 -15.74 3.84 -2.79
CA PRO A 110 -15.12 4.15 -1.51
C PRO A 110 -15.15 2.97 -0.53
N LEU A 111 -14.02 2.69 0.12
CA LEU A 111 -13.90 1.73 1.20
C LEU A 111 -14.41 2.36 2.49
N LEU A 112 -15.54 1.87 2.98
CA LEU A 112 -16.15 2.35 4.22
C LEU A 112 -15.67 1.54 5.44
N PRO A 113 -15.61 2.15 6.64
CA PRO A 113 -15.23 1.45 7.88
C PRO A 113 -16.04 0.17 8.14
N GLU A 114 -17.35 0.21 7.90
CA GLU A 114 -18.26 -0.92 8.10
C GLU A 114 -17.87 -2.10 7.21
N MET A 115 -17.53 -1.83 5.95
CA MET A 115 -17.07 -2.85 5.00
C MET A 115 -15.76 -3.52 5.49
N MET A 116 -14.87 -2.75 6.11
CA MET A 116 -13.63 -3.29 6.67
C MET A 116 -13.91 -4.20 7.86
N VAL A 117 -14.77 -3.77 8.79
CA VAL A 117 -15.15 -4.56 9.98
C VAL A 117 -15.87 -5.84 9.59
N GLU A 118 -16.85 -5.77 8.68
CA GLU A 118 -17.56 -6.95 8.17
C GLU A 118 -16.60 -7.95 7.54
N LYS A 119 -15.68 -7.47 6.69
CA LYS A 119 -14.67 -8.33 6.06
C LYS A 119 -13.72 -8.93 7.10
N LEU A 120 -13.27 -8.17 8.09
CA LEU A 120 -12.42 -8.69 9.17
C LEU A 120 -13.13 -9.79 9.95
N LYS A 121 -14.40 -9.58 10.33
CA LYS A 121 -15.21 -10.59 11.03
C LYS A 121 -15.36 -11.86 10.22
N ALA A 122 -15.67 -11.73 8.92
CA ALA A 122 -15.77 -12.87 8.02
C ALA A 122 -14.44 -13.65 7.92
N GLN A 123 -13.33 -12.94 7.78
CA GLN A 123 -12.01 -13.55 7.66
C GLN A 123 -11.53 -14.23 8.95
N PHE A 124 -11.74 -13.63 10.12
CA PHE A 124 -11.45 -14.29 11.40
C PHE A 124 -12.37 -15.47 11.70
N SER A 125 -13.58 -15.51 11.11
CA SER A 125 -14.44 -16.70 11.18
C SER A 125 -13.88 -17.85 10.34
N LEU A 126 -13.26 -17.55 9.19
CA LEU A 126 -12.63 -18.54 8.30
C LEU A 126 -11.25 -18.97 8.77
N HIS A 127 -10.49 -18.05 9.35
CA HIS A 127 -9.12 -18.25 9.83
C HIS A 127 -9.02 -17.84 11.31
N PRO A 128 -9.58 -18.64 12.24
CA PRO A 128 -9.56 -18.30 13.65
C PRO A 128 -8.14 -18.10 14.18
N LEU A 129 -7.98 -17.08 15.02
CA LEU A 129 -6.77 -16.80 15.76
C LEU A 129 -7.15 -16.59 17.22
N GLU A 130 -6.77 -17.53 18.09
CA GLU A 130 -7.11 -17.53 19.52
C GLU A 130 -6.23 -16.55 20.31
N GLU A 131 -6.35 -15.26 20.01
CA GLU A 131 -5.60 -14.20 20.65
C GLU A 131 -6.54 -13.17 21.28
N PRO A 132 -6.58 -13.03 22.63
CA PRO A 132 -7.48 -12.10 23.31
C PRO A 132 -7.33 -10.65 22.83
N LEU A 133 -6.10 -10.26 22.46
CA LEU A 133 -5.80 -8.92 21.93
C LEU A 133 -6.50 -8.67 20.58
N VAL A 134 -6.61 -9.69 19.73
CA VAL A 134 -7.30 -9.59 18.44
C VAL A 134 -8.79 -9.38 18.64
N LYS A 135 -9.40 -10.11 19.58
CA LYS A 135 -10.80 -9.90 19.94
C LYS A 135 -11.04 -8.48 20.49
N GLN A 136 -10.19 -8.04 21.41
CA GLN A 136 -10.25 -6.68 21.97
C GLN A 136 -10.14 -5.61 20.86
N ALA A 137 -9.27 -5.82 19.89
CA ALA A 137 -9.10 -4.93 18.74
C ALA A 137 -10.37 -4.85 17.88
N LEU A 138 -10.93 -6.00 17.51
CA LEU A 138 -12.17 -6.09 16.73
C LEU A 138 -13.33 -5.39 17.45
N ASP A 139 -13.51 -5.68 18.75
CA ASP A 139 -14.55 -5.06 19.57
C ASP A 139 -14.34 -3.53 19.69
N TRP A 140 -13.08 -3.07 19.69
CA TRP A 140 -12.76 -1.65 19.65
C TRP A 140 -13.10 -1.02 18.30
N LEU A 141 -12.75 -1.66 17.18
CA LEU A 141 -13.08 -1.14 15.85
C LEU A 141 -14.59 -0.99 15.65
N GLU A 142 -15.37 -2.01 16.01
CA GLU A 142 -16.83 -2.02 15.86
C GLU A 142 -17.51 -0.93 16.69
N ARG A 143 -17.07 -0.71 17.94
CA ARG A 143 -17.63 0.33 18.81
C ARG A 143 -17.40 1.75 18.30
N HIS A 144 -16.34 1.95 17.51
CA HIS A 144 -15.86 3.28 17.14
C HIS A 144 -16.06 3.63 15.65
N MET A 145 -16.39 2.65 14.79
CA MET A 145 -16.48 2.87 13.34
C MET A 145 -17.48 3.95 12.93
N SER A 146 -18.61 4.06 13.65
CA SER A 146 -19.65 5.08 13.41
C SER A 146 -19.24 6.50 13.81
N SER A 147 -18.16 6.63 14.59
CA SER A 147 -17.62 7.93 15.03
C SER A 147 -16.58 8.48 14.05
N LEU A 148 -16.20 7.73 13.01
CA LEU A 148 -15.24 8.19 12.02
C LEU A 148 -15.93 9.17 11.07
N GLN A 149 -15.44 10.40 11.03
CA GLN A 149 -15.91 11.43 10.10
C GLN A 149 -14.83 11.67 9.04
N CYS A 150 -15.12 11.27 7.80
CA CYS A 150 -14.23 11.50 6.67
C CYS A 150 -14.95 12.33 5.61
N ASP A 151 -14.49 13.56 5.42
CA ASP A 151 -15.08 14.49 4.45
C ASP A 151 -14.55 14.28 3.03
N GLU A 152 -13.39 13.63 2.88
CA GLU A 152 -12.73 13.47 1.59
C GLU A 152 -12.14 12.06 1.41
N TYR A 153 -12.63 11.37 0.38
CA TYR A 153 -12.10 10.09 -0.05
C TYR A 153 -11.12 10.27 -1.19
N VAL A 154 -9.91 9.75 -1.01
CA VAL A 154 -8.77 9.89 -1.92
C VAL A 154 -8.33 8.52 -2.45
N VAL A 155 -7.39 8.51 -3.40
CA VAL A 155 -6.71 7.26 -3.75
C VAL A 155 -5.67 6.94 -2.67
N CYS A 156 -5.88 5.85 -1.94
CA CYS A 156 -4.92 5.32 -0.98
C CYS A 156 -4.22 4.09 -1.58
N HIS A 157 -2.93 3.95 -1.29
CA HIS A 157 -2.11 2.80 -1.62
C HIS A 157 -2.52 1.56 -0.81
N CYS A 158 -2.87 1.76 0.46
CA CYS A 158 -3.22 0.72 1.45
C CYS A 158 -2.08 -0.22 1.88
N ASP A 159 -0.89 -0.10 1.28
CA ASP A 159 0.34 -0.80 1.72
C ASP A 159 1.58 0.11 1.65
N ILE A 160 1.71 1.04 2.60
CA ILE A 160 2.78 2.05 2.63
C ILE A 160 4.11 1.48 3.19
N ASN A 161 4.39 0.20 2.96
CA ASN A 161 5.65 -0.41 3.37
C ASN A 161 6.85 0.28 2.68
N HIS A 162 7.95 0.53 3.41
CA HIS A 162 9.16 1.15 2.85
C HIS A 162 9.72 0.43 1.61
N ASN A 163 9.53 -0.89 1.50
CA ASN A 163 9.93 -1.67 0.32
C ASN A 163 9.17 -1.28 -0.95
N ASN A 164 7.98 -0.68 -0.83
CA ASN A 164 7.19 -0.20 -1.97
C ASN A 164 7.63 1.20 -2.45
N TRP A 165 8.60 1.83 -1.79
CA TRP A 165 9.14 3.13 -2.18
C TRP A 165 10.50 2.95 -2.84
N LEU A 166 10.63 3.39 -4.09
CA LEU A 166 11.85 3.26 -4.88
C LEU A 166 12.46 4.64 -5.13
N LEU A 167 13.67 4.85 -4.63
CA LEU A 167 14.48 6.04 -4.92
C LEU A 167 15.46 5.71 -6.05
N ALA A 168 15.22 6.29 -7.22
CA ALA A 168 16.10 6.16 -8.38
C ALA A 168 17.41 6.95 -8.20
N GLU A 169 18.45 6.57 -8.96
CA GLU A 169 19.77 7.24 -8.93
C GLU A 169 19.71 8.73 -9.31
N ASP A 170 18.72 9.14 -10.11
CA ASP A 170 18.46 10.53 -10.46
C ASP A 170 17.78 11.33 -9.33
N GLY A 171 17.55 10.70 -8.18
CA GLY A 171 16.91 11.30 -7.01
C GLY A 171 15.39 11.31 -7.05
N LYS A 172 14.75 10.74 -8.10
CA LYS A 172 13.30 10.67 -8.18
C LYS A 172 12.74 9.52 -7.33
N LEU A 173 11.72 9.85 -6.54
CA LEU A 173 11.00 8.89 -5.72
C LEU A 173 9.76 8.36 -6.44
N TYR A 174 9.56 7.05 -6.36
CA TYR A 174 8.41 6.33 -6.90
C TYR A 174 7.75 5.51 -5.80
N LEU A 175 6.43 5.31 -5.90
CA LEU A 175 5.67 4.38 -5.07
C LEU A 175 5.13 3.29 -5.99
N ILE A 176 5.47 2.03 -5.75
CA ILE A 176 5.13 0.87 -6.59
C ILE A 176 4.14 -0.07 -5.89
N ASP A 177 3.62 -1.04 -6.63
CA ASP A 177 2.70 -2.09 -6.15
C ASP A 177 1.27 -1.64 -5.79
N TRP A 178 0.62 -0.98 -6.75
CA TRP A 178 -0.73 -0.42 -6.62
C TRP A 178 -1.89 -1.41 -6.81
N ASP A 179 -1.66 -2.71 -6.73
CA ASP A 179 -2.72 -3.71 -6.95
C ASP A 179 -3.78 -3.66 -5.83
N GLY A 180 -3.36 -3.27 -4.62
CA GLY A 180 -4.22 -3.09 -3.45
C GLY A 180 -4.92 -1.72 -3.36
N ALA A 181 -4.76 -0.84 -4.35
CA ALA A 181 -5.23 0.53 -4.26
C ALA A 181 -6.76 0.64 -4.13
N MET A 182 -7.18 1.57 -3.27
CA MET A 182 -8.59 1.81 -2.94
C MET A 182 -8.89 3.30 -2.94
N ILE A 183 -10.17 3.63 -3.11
CA ILE A 183 -10.67 4.95 -2.76
C ILE A 183 -11.01 4.91 -1.28
N ALA A 184 -10.33 5.66 -0.42
CA ALA A 184 -10.49 5.56 1.03
C ALA A 184 -10.15 6.88 1.73
N ASP A 185 -10.35 6.89 3.05
CA ASP A 185 -9.87 7.96 3.92
C ASP A 185 -8.32 8.03 3.86
N PRO A 186 -7.69 9.20 3.63
CA PRO A 186 -6.23 9.35 3.65
C PRO A 186 -5.57 8.90 4.96
N ALA A 187 -6.30 8.89 6.08
CA ALA A 187 -5.81 8.43 7.38
C ALA A 187 -5.41 6.94 7.37
N ILE A 188 -5.89 6.15 6.40
CA ILE A 188 -5.42 4.77 6.16
C ILE A 188 -3.91 4.74 5.91
N ASP A 189 -3.45 5.50 4.94
CA ASP A 189 -2.05 5.49 4.53
C ASP A 189 -1.19 6.29 5.50
N ILE A 190 -1.68 7.47 5.91
CA ILE A 190 -0.96 8.35 6.84
C ILE A 190 -0.80 7.67 8.19
N GLY A 191 -1.87 7.08 8.74
CA GLY A 191 -1.83 6.43 10.04
C GLY A 191 -0.83 5.29 10.07
N MET A 192 -0.87 4.40 9.09
CA MET A 192 0.08 3.31 9.00
C MET A 192 1.53 3.80 8.84
N LEU A 193 1.77 4.82 8.00
CA LEU A 193 3.11 5.40 7.84
C LEU A 193 3.62 5.99 9.17
N LEU A 194 2.83 6.85 9.80
CA LEU A 194 3.23 7.56 11.03
C LEU A 194 3.45 6.60 12.19
N TYR A 195 2.49 5.71 12.47
CA TYR A 195 2.63 4.76 13.58
C TYR A 195 3.77 3.76 13.38
N THR A 196 4.14 3.44 12.13
CA THR A 196 5.19 2.46 11.83
C THR A 196 6.59 3.07 11.81
N TYR A 197 6.75 4.26 11.23
CA TYR A 197 8.09 4.75 10.86
C TYR A 197 8.51 6.04 11.56
N ILE A 198 7.57 6.86 12.03
CA ILE A 198 7.88 8.21 12.48
C ILE A 198 7.63 8.33 13.99
N PRO A 199 8.63 8.78 14.78
CA PRO A 199 8.43 9.11 16.18
C PRO A 199 7.30 10.14 16.35
N GLU A 200 6.50 9.98 17.40
CA GLU A 200 5.26 10.75 17.59
C GLU A 200 5.50 12.25 17.74
N GLU A 201 6.62 12.62 18.35
CA GLU A 201 7.09 14.00 18.49
C GLU A 201 7.40 14.68 17.14
N LYS A 202 7.47 13.94 16.03
CA LYS A 202 7.69 14.46 14.67
C LYS A 202 6.45 14.40 13.78
N TRP A 203 5.30 13.95 14.31
CA TRP A 203 4.09 13.80 13.49
C TRP A 203 3.57 15.15 12.99
N GLU A 204 3.59 16.18 13.82
CA GLU A 204 3.16 17.53 13.42
C GLU A 204 3.99 18.07 12.27
N ASP A 205 5.33 18.02 12.38
CA ASP A 205 6.25 18.44 11.32
C ASP A 205 6.00 17.67 10.01
N TRP A 206 5.83 16.34 10.08
CA TRP A 206 5.59 15.53 8.89
C TRP A 206 4.23 15.83 8.25
N LEU A 207 3.19 16.00 9.08
CA LEU A 207 1.85 16.35 8.60
C LEU A 207 1.82 17.74 7.97
N GLU A 208 2.61 18.69 8.48
CA GLU A 208 2.75 20.02 7.87
C GLU A 208 3.32 19.91 6.44
N LEU A 209 4.35 19.09 6.22
CA LEU A 209 4.91 18.82 4.89
C LEU A 209 3.85 18.18 3.96
N TYR A 210 3.07 17.23 4.50
CA TYR A 210 1.94 16.63 3.81
C TYR A 210 0.78 17.64 3.58
N GLY A 211 0.68 18.70 4.37
CA GLY A 211 -0.35 19.72 4.27
C GLY A 211 -1.63 19.40 5.04
N LEU A 212 -1.51 18.77 6.21
CA LEU A 212 -2.55 18.60 7.23
C LEU A 212 -2.03 19.11 8.58
N SER A 213 -2.97 19.34 9.51
CA SER A 213 -2.65 19.58 10.92
C SER A 213 -3.05 18.35 11.74
N LEU A 214 -2.29 18.07 12.80
CA LEU A 214 -2.61 16.97 13.71
C LEU A 214 -3.78 17.36 14.62
N THR A 215 -4.97 16.89 14.28
CA THR A 215 -6.18 17.05 15.12
C THR A 215 -6.48 15.76 15.87
N ASP A 216 -7.25 15.85 16.95
CA ASP A 216 -7.72 14.66 17.69
C ASP A 216 -8.56 13.74 16.80
N ASP A 217 -9.37 14.30 15.90
CA ASP A 217 -10.11 13.54 14.88
C ASP A 217 -9.17 12.76 13.95
N LEU A 218 -8.17 13.42 13.36
CA LEU A 218 -7.22 12.76 12.46
C LEU A 218 -6.45 11.66 13.20
N ARG A 219 -5.98 11.95 14.43
CA ARG A 219 -5.30 10.98 15.29
C ARG A 219 -6.18 9.76 15.55
N PHE A 220 -7.46 9.98 15.86
CA PHE A 220 -8.42 8.90 16.09
C PHE A 220 -8.65 8.04 14.83
N ARG A 221 -8.86 8.66 13.67
CA ARG A 221 -9.03 7.96 12.40
C ARG A 221 -7.78 7.15 12.02
N MET A 222 -6.59 7.76 12.15
CA MET A 222 -5.31 7.07 11.92
C MET A 222 -5.15 5.85 12.82
N LYS A 223 -5.46 5.98 14.12
CA LYS A 223 -5.42 4.88 15.08
C LYS A 223 -6.35 3.74 14.68
N TRP A 224 -7.59 4.07 14.30
CA TRP A 224 -8.58 3.09 13.89
C TRP A 224 -8.12 2.30 12.65
N TYR A 225 -7.64 2.99 11.62
CA TYR A 225 -7.17 2.33 10.41
C TYR A 225 -5.88 1.52 10.61
N ALA A 226 -4.95 2.01 11.43
CA ALA A 226 -3.73 1.27 11.76
C ALA A 226 -4.07 -0.06 12.48
N ILE A 227 -5.05 -0.05 13.39
CA ILE A 227 -5.55 -1.27 14.03
C ILE A 227 -6.18 -2.21 12.98
N ALA A 228 -7.08 -1.72 12.14
CA ALA A 228 -7.76 -2.53 11.14
C ALA A 228 -6.79 -3.19 10.15
N GLN A 229 -5.79 -2.44 9.66
CA GLN A 229 -4.76 -2.98 8.78
C GLN A 229 -3.84 -3.97 9.48
N THR A 230 -3.48 -3.74 10.75
CA THR A 230 -2.70 -4.71 11.54
C THR A 230 -3.45 -6.03 11.70
N LEU A 231 -4.78 -5.99 11.85
CA LEU A 231 -5.61 -7.19 11.88
C LEU A 231 -5.62 -7.94 10.54
N TYR A 232 -5.74 -7.24 9.41
CA TYR A 232 -5.61 -7.89 8.09
C TYR A 232 -4.24 -8.54 7.90
N LEU A 233 -3.18 -7.86 8.34
CA LEU A 233 -1.82 -8.40 8.29
C LEU A 233 -1.69 -9.67 9.14
N LEU A 234 -2.28 -9.70 10.34
CA LEU A 234 -2.28 -10.87 11.21
C LEU A 234 -2.98 -12.08 10.56
N ILE A 235 -4.09 -11.86 9.85
CA ILE A 235 -4.80 -12.94 9.12
C ILE A 235 -3.88 -13.54 8.06
N TRP A 236 -3.28 -12.69 7.22
CA TRP A 236 -2.35 -13.15 6.18
C TRP A 236 -1.14 -13.89 6.77
N GLN A 237 -0.56 -13.36 7.86
CA GLN A 237 0.56 -14.00 8.55
C GLN A 237 0.17 -15.36 9.17
N ASN A 238 -1.05 -15.47 9.70
CA ASN A 238 -1.60 -16.72 10.24
C ASN A 238 -1.73 -17.78 9.15
N GLU A 239 -2.30 -17.42 7.98
CA GLU A 239 -2.40 -18.31 6.82
C GLU A 239 -1.02 -18.80 6.35
N LYS A 240 -0.02 -17.90 6.35
CA LYS A 240 1.37 -18.23 6.00
C LYS A 240 2.15 -18.91 7.12
N LYS A 241 1.57 -19.11 8.31
CA LYS A 241 2.21 -19.66 9.51
C LYS A 241 3.49 -18.89 9.90
N ALA A 242 3.52 -17.58 9.64
CA ALA A 242 4.66 -16.69 9.82
C ALA A 242 4.77 -16.22 11.29
N LYS A 243 5.12 -17.14 12.19
CA LYS A 243 5.05 -16.93 13.66
C LYS A 243 5.82 -15.70 14.16
N LYS A 244 6.99 -15.42 13.59
CA LYS A 244 7.85 -14.30 14.03
C LYS A 244 7.23 -12.96 13.66
N GLU A 245 6.66 -12.87 12.47
CA GLU A 245 5.96 -11.72 11.94
C GLU A 245 4.67 -11.49 12.73
N MET A 246 3.91 -12.55 13.04
CA MET A 246 2.72 -12.45 13.90
C MET A 246 3.02 -11.85 15.26
N GLN A 247 4.09 -12.30 15.94
CA GLN A 247 4.46 -11.75 17.25
C GLN A 247 4.82 -10.26 17.19
N ARG A 248 5.47 -9.82 16.10
CA ARG A 248 5.74 -8.39 15.87
C ARG A 248 4.46 -7.60 15.66
N SER A 249 3.53 -8.12 14.86
CA SER A 249 2.22 -7.49 14.62
C SER A 249 1.37 -7.42 15.89
N LEU A 250 1.37 -8.47 16.73
CA LEU A 250 0.69 -8.46 18.02
C LEU A 250 1.28 -7.43 18.99
N HIS A 251 2.61 -7.29 19.02
CA HIS A 251 3.26 -6.24 19.82
C HIS A 251 2.89 -4.83 19.33
N PHE A 252 2.85 -4.64 18.01
CA PHE A 252 2.41 -3.38 17.42
C PHE A 252 0.94 -3.08 17.74
N LEU A 253 0.05 -4.06 17.56
CA LEU A 253 -1.37 -3.97 17.90
C LEU A 253 -1.59 -3.60 19.37
N ARG A 254 -0.80 -4.18 20.28
CA ARG A 254 -0.87 -3.86 21.72
C ARG A 254 -0.57 -2.38 21.98
N LYS A 255 0.46 -1.84 21.33
CA LYS A 255 0.82 -0.41 21.43
C LYS A 255 -0.24 0.51 20.85
N LEU A 256 -0.99 0.05 19.85
CA LEU A 256 -2.10 0.82 19.26
C LEU A 256 -3.33 0.80 20.16
N ILE A 257 -3.61 -0.29 20.86
CA ILE A 257 -4.82 -0.41 21.70
C ILE A 257 -4.62 0.24 23.08
N ASP A 258 -3.38 0.44 23.50
CA ASP A 258 -3.06 1.06 24.79
C ASP A 258 -3.76 2.43 24.91
N PRO A 259 -4.60 2.65 25.95
CA PRO A 259 -5.29 3.92 26.16
C PRO A 259 -4.35 5.06 26.56
N LEU A 260 -3.10 4.78 26.92
CA LEU A 260 -2.10 5.80 27.25
C LEU A 260 -1.40 6.41 26.01
N ARG A 261 -1.88 6.07 24.80
CA ARG A 261 -1.33 6.54 23.51
C ARG A 261 -2.41 7.03 22.55
#